data_AF-A0A8T3BXC5-F1
#
_entry.id   AF-A0A8T3BXC5-F1
#
_cell.length_a   1.000
_cell.length_b   1.000
_cell.length_c   1.000
_cell.angle_alpha   90.00
_cell.angle_beta   90.00
_cell.angle_gamma   90.00
#
_symmetry.space_group_name_H-M   'P 1'
#
loop_
_entity.id
_entity.type
_entity.pdbx_description
1 polymer ?
#
loop_
_entity_poly.entity_id
_entity_poly.type
_entity_poly.pdbx_seq_one_letter_code
_entity_poly.pdbx_strand_id
1 'polypeptide(L)' 'MSGSTGERSFADIITSIRYWVIHSITIPSLFIAGWLFVSTGLAYDVFVLAVLFSNYFFN' A
#
# COMPACT_ATOMS: atom_id res chain seq x y z
N MET A 1 -3.43 16.58 33.38
CA MET A 1 -2.74 16.88 32.11
C MET A 1 -2.85 15.65 31.24
N SER A 2 -3.58 15.73 30.12
CA SER A 2 -3.57 14.64 29.13
C SER A 2 -2.16 14.55 28.55
N GLY A 3 -1.52 13.41 28.70
CA GLY A 3 -0.10 13.21 28.36
C GLY A 3 0.13 13.20 26.86
N SER A 4 1.20 13.85 26.42
CA SER A 4 1.78 13.59 25.10
C SER A 4 2.25 12.13 25.05
N THR A 5 1.86 11.41 24.00
CA THR A 5 2.26 10.03 23.71
C THR A 5 3.73 9.90 23.30
N GLY A 6 4.44 11.02 23.10
CA GLY A 6 5.84 11.04 22.69
C GLY A 6 6.06 10.90 21.18
N GLU A 7 5.01 10.73 20.38
CA GLU A 7 5.16 10.74 18.92
C GLU A 7 5.40 12.16 18.39
N ARG A 8 6.07 12.24 17.24
CA ARG A 8 6.22 13.49 16.51
C ARG A 8 4.86 13.92 15.95
N SER A 9 4.52 15.20 16.13
CA SER A 9 3.29 15.79 15.56
C SER A 9 3.21 15.55 14.05
N PHE A 10 2.02 15.19 13.57
CA PHE A 10 1.77 14.97 12.15
C PHE A 10 2.07 16.22 11.30
N ALA A 11 1.71 17.41 11.80
CA ALA A 11 2.00 18.68 11.12
C ALA A 11 3.50 18.86 10.86
N ASP A 12 4.34 18.49 11.82
CA ASP A 12 5.79 18.56 11.68
C ASP A 12 6.32 17.50 10.69
N ILE A 13 5.65 16.35 10.57
CA ILE A 13 6.00 15.30 9.63
C ILE A 13 5.73 15.76 8.20
N ILE A 14 4.51 16.18 7.89
CA ILE A 14 4.11 16.54 6.52
C ILE A 14 4.72 17.87 6.04
N THR A 15 5.17 18.75 6.92
CA THR A 15 5.88 19.98 6.52
C THR A 15 7.38 19.76 6.36
N SER A 16 7.89 18.57 6.70
CA SER A 16 9.32 18.27 6.68
C SER A 16 9.82 17.94 5.27
N ILE A 17 10.92 18.57 4.85
CA ILE A 17 11.55 18.27 3.55
C ILE A 17 11.96 16.80 3.42
N ARG A 18 12.53 16.20 4.47
CA ARG A 18 12.92 14.78 4.47
C ARG A 18 11.73 13.83 4.25
N TYR A 19 10.54 14.21 4.73
CA TYR A 19 9.34 13.42 4.50
C TYR A 19 9.00 13.40 3.01
N TRP A 20 9.00 14.57 2.37
CA TRP A 20 8.70 14.68 0.94
C TRP A 20 9.80 14.13 0.02
N VAL A 21 11.08 14.24 0.38
CA VAL A 21 12.17 13.61 -0.39
C VAL A 21 11.95 12.10 -0.52
N ILE A 22 11.48 11.45 0.54
CA ILE A 22 11.18 10.01 0.54
C ILE A 22 9.81 9.74 -0.14
N HIS A 23 8.77 10.44 0.30
CA HIS A 23 7.39 10.15 -0.09
C HIS A 23 7.04 10.58 -1.51
N SER A 24 7.78 11.53 -2.10
CA SER A 24 7.66 11.85 -3.52
C SER A 24 8.09 10.69 -4.44
N ILE A 25 8.83 9.71 -3.92
CA ILE A 25 9.20 8.50 -4.67
C ILE A 25 8.32 7.33 -4.25
N THR A 26 8.16 7.09 -2.95
CA THR A 26 7.45 5.90 -2.46
C THR A 26 5.94 5.96 -2.74
N ILE A 27 5.30 7.12 -2.65
CA ILE A 27 3.85 7.25 -2.94
C ILE A 27 3.56 6.99 -4.42
N PRO A 28 4.21 7.67 -5.40
CA PRO A 28 3.98 7.36 -6.81
C PRO A 28 4.36 5.93 -7.18
N SER A 29 5.43 5.38 -6.59
CA SER A 29 5.84 3.99 -6.85
C SER A 29 4.77 2.99 -6.42
N LEU A 30 4.19 3.15 -5.22
CA LEU A 30 3.09 2.30 -4.74
C LEU A 30 1.84 2.45 -5.60
N PHE A 31 1.53 3.68 -6.04
CA PHE A 31 0.40 3.93 -6.93
C PHE A 31 0.58 3.22 -8.28
N ILE A 32 1.75 3.35 -8.90
CA ILE A 32 2.07 2.67 -10.17
C ILE A 32 2.09 1.15 -9.98
N ALA A 33 2.62 0.64 -8.87
CA ALA A 33 2.59 -0.79 -8.57
C ALA A 33 1.16 -1.32 -8.49
N GLY A 34 0.25 -0.62 -7.80
CA GLY A 34 -1.17 -0.97 -7.75
C GLY A 34 -1.85 -0.90 -9.12
N TRP A 35 -1.53 0.12 -9.92
CA TRP A 35 -2.02 0.23 -11.30
C TRP A 35 -1.55 -0.94 -12.17
N LEU A 36 -0.26 -1.28 -12.14
CA LEU A 36 0.30 -2.39 -12.90
C LEU A 36 -0.27 -3.73 -12.44
N PHE A 37 -0.47 -3.92 -11.13
CA PHE A 37 -1.08 -5.12 -10.57
C PHE A 37 -2.47 -5.41 -11.17
N VAL A 38 -3.28 -4.37 -11.40
CA VAL A 38 -4.59 -4.51 -12.04
C VAL A 38 -4.47 -4.60 -13.56
N SER A 39 -3.73 -3.68 -14.19
CA SER A 39 -3.68 -3.55 -15.65
C SER A 39 -2.96 -4.70 -16.36
N THR A 40 -2.06 -5.41 -15.68
CA THR A 40 -1.40 -6.61 -16.22
C THR A 40 -2.25 -7.88 -16.10
N GLY A 41 -3.39 -7.82 -15.40
CA GLY A 41 -4.24 -8.98 -15.15
C GLY A 41 -3.82 -9.82 -13.93
N LEU A 42 -2.68 -9.51 -13.30
CA LEU A 42 -2.12 -10.29 -12.19
C LEU A 42 -3.08 -10.38 -11.00
N ALA A 43 -3.86 -9.33 -10.74
CA ALA A 43 -4.93 -9.38 -9.74
C ALA A 43 -5.96 -10.48 -10.03
N TYR A 44 -6.37 -10.65 -11.30
CA TYR A 44 -7.32 -11.70 -11.68
C TYR A 44 -6.68 -13.07 -11.53
N ASP A 45 -5.44 -13.24 -11.96
CA ASP A 45 -4.72 -14.51 -11.80
C ASP A 45 -4.63 -14.90 -10.33
N VAL A 46 -4.23 -13.99 -9.43
CA VAL A 46 -4.11 -14.29 -8.00
C VAL A 46 -5.46 -14.64 -7.37
N PHE A 47 -6.48 -13.80 -7.57
CA PHE A 47 -7.73 -13.95 -6.82
C PHE A 47 -8.72 -14.94 -7.46
N VAL A 48 -8.78 -15.03 -8.78
CA VAL A 48 -9.68 -15.96 -9.48
C VAL A 48 -9.11 -17.38 -9.46
N LEU A 49 -7.80 -17.55 -9.68
CA LEU A 49 -7.18 -18.87 -9.54
C LEU A 49 -7.29 -19.40 -8.11
N ALA A 50 -7.15 -18.56 -7.10
CA ALA A 50 -7.31 -18.98 -5.70
C ALA A 50 -8.70 -19.57 -5.44
N VAL A 51 -9.75 -18.95 -5.98
CA VAL A 51 -11.13 -19.45 -5.85
C VAL A 51 -11.32 -20.75 -6.63
N LEU A 52 -10.83 -20.83 -7.88
CA LEU A 52 -10.93 -22.06 -8.67
C LEU A 52 -10.15 -23.22 -8.02
N PHE A 53 -8.91 -22.98 -7.61
CA PHE A 53 -8.09 -23.96 -6.89
C PHE A 53 -8.81 -24.46 -5.64
N SER A 54 -9.36 -23.54 -4.83
CA SER A 54 -10.11 -23.94 -3.64
C SER A 54 -11.32 -24.80 -3.97
N ASN A 55 -12.05 -24.49 -5.04
CA ASN A 55 -13.25 -25.23 -5.43
C ASN A 55 -12.95 -26.60 -6.07
N TYR A 56 -11.78 -26.77 -6.70
CA TYR A 56 -11.40 -28.03 -7.34
C TYR A 56 -10.64 -29.00 -6.42
N PHE A 57 -9.95 -28.49 -5.39
CA PHE A 57 -9.08 -29.31 -4.53
C PHE A 57 -9.55 -29.42 -3.07
N PHE A 58 -10.42 -28.53 -2.59
CA PHE A 58 -10.89 -28.53 -1.19
C PHE A 58 -12.43 -28.62 -1.03
N ASN A 59 -13.18 -28.71 -2.13
CA ASN A 59 -14.55 -29.25 -2.14
C ASN A 59 -14.52 -30.69 -2.67
#